data_AF-A0AAW9W3X3-F1
#
_entry.id   AF-A0AAW9W3X3-F1
#
_cell.length_a   1.000
_cell.length_b   1.000
_cell.length_c   1.000
_cell.angle_alpha   90.00
_cell.angle_beta   90.00
_cell.angle_gamma   90.00
#
_symmetry.space_group_name_H-M   'P 1'
#
loop_
_entity.id
_entity.type
_entity.pdbx_description
1 polymer ?
#
loop_
_entity_poly.entity_id
_entity_poly.type
_entity_poly.pdbx_seq_one_letter_code
_entity_poly.pdbx_strand_id
1 'polypeptide(L)'
;MRKYNQLVKTIKEEIKTLKGWIGNLLDNLSTAYEKFKDIERDKVIDNPKLFNLTNYLLTYSEIQKEKSKYLKGYAKTNKEKYDFKKLTSAYSYLRKNNIETIGQLQTKIETLKSNSYRLNKKAKTIHKEMEDVEKKILYYEIYKAKKEVYEEYQKKNIFTKEAFYNKHKKDIDQYKVVSGKLKKLLSDKEKLSPKKWNEEKILLM
;
A
#
# COMPACT_ATOMS: atom_id res chain seq x y z
N MET A 1 54.33 -57.36 20.27
CA MET A 1 55.18 -56.21 19.86
C MET A 1 55.14 -55.93 18.36
N ARG A 2 55.64 -56.81 17.47
CA ARG A 2 55.75 -56.53 16.01
C ARG A 2 54.41 -56.27 15.29
N LYS A 3 53.37 -57.08 15.56
CA LYS A 3 52.01 -56.91 14.98
C LYS A 3 51.30 -55.62 15.45
N TYR A 4 51.48 -55.24 16.72
CA TYR A 4 50.94 -53.99 17.28
C TYR A 4 51.58 -52.76 16.61
N ASN A 5 52.90 -52.77 16.43
CA ASN A 5 53.62 -51.68 15.75
C ASN A 5 53.22 -51.55 14.28
N GLN A 6 52.90 -52.66 13.60
CA GLN A 6 52.37 -52.64 12.23
C GLN A 6 50.97 -52.02 12.18
N LEU A 7 50.06 -52.40 13.09
CA LEU A 7 48.71 -51.83 13.17
C LEU A 7 48.74 -50.33 13.43
N VAL A 8 49.57 -49.88 14.38
CA VAL A 8 49.75 -48.44 14.68
C VAL A 8 50.29 -47.68 13.47
N LYS A 9 51.17 -48.30 12.68
CA LYS A 9 51.69 -47.71 11.45
C LYS A 9 50.59 -47.56 10.39
N THR A 10 49.79 -48.59 10.16
CA THR A 10 48.67 -48.56 9.21
C THR A 10 47.63 -47.49 9.58
N ILE A 11 47.24 -47.41 10.85
CA ILE A 11 46.30 -46.38 11.32
C ILE A 11 46.85 -44.97 11.07
N LYS A 12 48.15 -44.74 11.28
CA LYS A 12 48.78 -43.44 11.00
C LYS A 12 48.76 -43.08 9.51
N GLU A 13 48.93 -44.07 8.63
CA GLU A 13 48.88 -43.89 7.19
C GLU A 13 47.44 -43.60 6.69
N GLU A 14 46.44 -44.27 7.25
CA GLU A 14 45.02 -44.00 6.98
C GLU A 14 44.60 -42.61 7.44
N ILE A 15 44.99 -42.20 8.66
CA ILE A 15 44.74 -40.84 9.17
C ILE A 15 45.38 -39.79 8.27
N LYS A 16 46.60 -40.02 7.78
CA LYS A 16 47.29 -39.10 6.87
C LYS A 16 46.54 -38.98 5.54
N THR A 17 46.04 -40.09 5.02
CA THR A 17 45.26 -40.14 3.76
C THR A 17 43.95 -39.38 3.90
N LEU A 18 43.20 -39.63 4.99
CA LEU A 18 41.95 -38.95 5.28
C LEU A 18 42.13 -37.43 5.43
N LYS A 19 43.20 -36.99 6.09
CA LYS A 19 43.54 -35.55 6.18
C LYS A 19 43.80 -34.93 4.81
N GLY A 20 44.46 -35.65 3.90
CA GLY A 20 44.68 -35.21 2.53
C GLY A 20 43.37 -35.07 1.74
N TRP A 21 42.48 -36.04 1.86
CA TRP A 21 41.16 -35.99 1.20
C TRP A 21 40.28 -34.86 1.72
N ILE A 22 40.27 -34.63 3.03
CA ILE A 22 39.54 -33.51 3.65
C ILE A 22 40.11 -32.17 3.17
N GLY A 23 41.44 -32.03 3.10
CA GLY A 23 42.08 -30.83 2.56
C GLY A 23 41.65 -30.53 1.13
N ASN A 24 41.75 -31.52 0.24
CA ASN A 24 41.33 -31.37 -1.16
C ASN A 24 39.84 -31.05 -1.31
N LEU A 25 38.98 -31.65 -0.48
CA LEU A 25 37.55 -31.36 -0.48
C LEU A 25 37.28 -29.90 -0.05
N LEU A 26 37.96 -29.42 0.99
CA LEU A 26 37.83 -28.05 1.48
C LEU A 26 38.30 -27.03 0.43
N ASP A 27 39.42 -27.31 -0.24
CA ASP A 27 39.95 -26.44 -1.31
C ASP A 27 39.00 -26.37 -2.52
N ASN A 28 38.43 -27.52 -2.91
CA ASN A 28 37.44 -27.58 -3.98
C ASN A 28 36.14 -26.85 -3.62
N LEU A 29 35.67 -26.98 -2.37
CA LEU A 29 34.48 -26.27 -1.89
C LEU A 29 34.72 -24.77 -1.80
N SER A 30 35.89 -24.34 -1.32
CA SER A 30 36.28 -22.92 -1.26
C SER A 30 36.36 -22.32 -2.66
N THR A 31 36.96 -23.04 -3.61
CA THR A 31 37.03 -22.62 -5.02
C THR A 31 35.66 -22.52 -5.67
N ALA A 32 34.77 -23.49 -5.42
CA ALA A 32 33.40 -23.45 -5.94
C ALA A 32 32.59 -22.29 -5.32
N TYR A 33 32.79 -22.02 -4.03
CA TYR A 33 32.16 -20.91 -3.32
C TYR A 33 32.63 -19.54 -3.84
N GLU A 34 33.93 -19.33 -4.04
CA GLU A 34 34.45 -18.07 -4.59
C GLU A 34 33.98 -17.87 -6.04
N LYS A 35 33.93 -18.92 -6.89
CA LYS A 35 33.35 -18.84 -8.23
C LYS A 35 31.86 -18.47 -8.21
N PHE A 36 31.09 -19.07 -7.31
CA PHE A 36 29.66 -18.74 -7.14
C PHE A 36 29.47 -17.29 -6.70
N LYS A 37 30.28 -16.86 -5.72
CA LYS A 37 30.32 -15.49 -5.19
C LYS A 37 30.70 -14.48 -6.27
N ASP A 38 31.68 -14.75 -7.12
CA ASP A 38 32.09 -13.86 -8.22
C ASP A 38 31.02 -13.78 -9.32
N ILE A 39 30.39 -14.90 -9.70
CA ILE A 39 29.31 -14.92 -10.71
C ILE A 39 28.04 -14.18 -10.24
N GLU A 40 27.66 -14.31 -8.96
CA GLU A 40 26.55 -13.52 -8.41
C GLU A 40 26.95 -12.06 -8.20
N ARG A 41 28.19 -11.79 -7.81
CA ARG A 41 28.72 -10.44 -7.61
C ARG A 41 28.77 -9.65 -8.91
N ASP A 42 29.29 -10.20 -10.00
CA ASP A 42 29.39 -9.49 -11.29
C ASP A 42 28.00 -9.17 -11.87
N LYS A 43 27.04 -10.10 -11.74
CA LYS A 43 25.63 -9.87 -12.13
C LYS A 43 24.93 -8.79 -11.32
N VAL A 44 25.29 -8.63 -10.04
CA VAL A 44 24.69 -7.64 -9.12
C VAL A 44 25.42 -6.30 -9.19
N ILE A 45 26.73 -6.28 -9.46
CA ILE A 45 27.51 -5.05 -9.68
C ILE A 45 27.05 -4.38 -10.98
N ASP A 46 26.88 -5.15 -12.06
CA ASP A 46 26.43 -4.61 -13.35
C ASP A 46 24.92 -4.30 -13.35
N ASN A 47 24.13 -4.99 -12.52
CA ASN A 47 22.71 -4.69 -12.34
C ASN A 47 22.21 -5.00 -10.91
N PRO A 48 22.26 -4.02 -9.98
CA PRO A 48 21.82 -4.19 -8.60
C PRO A 48 20.37 -4.65 -8.45
N LYS A 49 19.55 -4.48 -9.49
CA LYS A 49 18.15 -4.93 -9.52
C LYS A 49 18.02 -6.45 -9.60
N LEU A 50 19.05 -7.20 -10.01
CA LEU A 50 19.04 -8.67 -10.09
C LEU A 50 19.35 -9.35 -8.76
N PHE A 51 19.70 -8.59 -7.71
CA PHE A 51 20.03 -9.16 -6.42
C PHE A 51 18.87 -9.98 -5.85
N ASN A 52 19.16 -11.23 -5.51
CA ASN A 52 18.20 -12.20 -5.04
C ASN A 52 17.79 -11.91 -3.59
N LEU A 53 16.49 -11.63 -3.39
CA LEU A 53 15.94 -11.26 -2.08
C LEU A 53 15.86 -12.45 -1.13
N THR A 54 15.76 -13.69 -1.62
CA THR A 54 15.83 -14.89 -0.77
C THR A 54 17.22 -15.05 -0.18
N ASN A 55 18.28 -14.93 -1.00
CA ASN A 55 19.67 -15.00 -0.52
C ASN A 55 19.96 -13.89 0.50
N TYR A 56 19.44 -12.68 0.25
CA TYR A 56 19.50 -11.57 1.22
C TYR A 56 18.86 -11.91 2.56
N LEU A 57 17.63 -12.42 2.54
CA LEU A 57 16.89 -12.74 3.75
C LEU A 57 17.57 -13.84 4.58
N LEU A 58 18.16 -14.84 3.92
CA LEU A 58 18.95 -15.89 4.57
C LEU A 58 20.20 -15.31 5.23
N THR A 59 20.98 -14.52 4.48
CA THR A 59 22.18 -13.84 5.00
C THR A 59 21.84 -12.93 6.18
N TYR A 60 20.76 -12.14 6.06
CA TYR A 60 20.27 -11.29 7.15
C TYR A 60 19.88 -12.11 8.38
N SER A 61 19.21 -13.25 8.21
CA SER A 61 18.83 -14.16 9.30
C SER A 61 20.05 -14.70 10.04
N GLU A 62 21.11 -15.07 9.32
CA GLU A 62 22.37 -15.53 9.92
C GLU A 62 23.01 -14.41 10.75
N ILE A 63 23.08 -13.19 10.23
CA ILE A 63 23.58 -12.02 10.97
C ILE A 63 22.75 -11.78 12.25
N GLN A 64 21.43 -11.90 12.19
CA GLN A 64 20.59 -11.74 13.39
C GLN A 64 20.84 -12.84 14.42
N LYS A 65 21.03 -14.08 13.97
CA LYS A 65 21.41 -15.21 14.83
C LYS A 65 22.77 -15.00 15.50
N GLU A 66 23.76 -14.48 14.78
CA GLU A 66 25.05 -14.12 15.38
C GLU A 66 24.90 -13.01 16.43
N LYS A 67 24.11 -11.97 16.13
CA LYS A 67 23.81 -10.90 17.09
C LYS A 67 23.04 -11.39 18.32
N SER A 68 22.19 -12.41 18.20
CA SER A 68 21.43 -12.95 19.32
C SER A 68 22.29 -13.75 20.31
N LYS A 69 23.49 -14.20 19.91
CA LYS A 69 24.42 -14.92 20.80
C LYS A 69 24.85 -14.11 22.02
N TYR A 70 24.87 -12.79 21.91
CA TYR A 70 25.21 -11.88 23.01
C TYR A 70 24.04 -11.62 23.97
N LEU A 71 22.82 -12.04 23.63
CA LEU A 71 21.66 -11.96 24.50
C LEU A 71 21.56 -13.21 25.38
N LYS A 72 20.92 -13.07 26.56
CA LYS A 72 20.73 -14.17 27.52
C LYS A 72 19.27 -14.31 27.92
N GLY A 73 18.90 -15.53 28.30
CA GLY A 73 17.58 -15.86 28.86
C GLY A 73 16.41 -15.41 27.97
N TYR A 74 15.40 -14.81 28.61
CA TYR A 74 14.16 -14.40 27.96
C TYR A 74 14.36 -13.42 26.78
N ALA A 75 15.34 -12.52 26.88
CA ALA A 75 15.63 -11.56 25.82
C ALA A 75 16.12 -12.24 24.53
N LYS A 76 16.94 -13.30 24.65
CA LYS A 76 17.40 -14.09 23.51
C LYS A 76 16.23 -14.82 22.84
N THR A 77 15.43 -15.54 23.63
CA THR A 77 14.28 -16.31 23.12
C THR A 77 13.27 -15.43 22.39
N ASN A 78 12.96 -14.24 22.94
CA ASN A 78 12.04 -13.32 22.29
C ASN A 78 12.59 -12.74 21.00
N LYS A 79 13.88 -12.41 20.96
CA LYS A 79 14.53 -11.94 19.74
C LYS A 79 14.49 -13.00 18.64
N GLU A 80 14.84 -14.25 18.96
CA GLU A 80 14.83 -15.35 17.98
C GLU A 80 13.42 -15.61 17.42
N LYS A 81 12.39 -15.62 18.29
CA LYS A 81 10.98 -15.72 17.85
C LYS A 81 10.57 -14.57 16.93
N TYR A 82 10.97 -13.34 17.27
CA TYR A 82 10.66 -12.15 16.48
C TYR A 82 11.33 -12.20 15.10
N ASP A 83 12.63 -12.52 15.05
CA ASP A 83 13.40 -12.58 13.82
C ASP A 83 12.90 -13.70 12.91
N PHE A 84 12.56 -14.87 13.48
CA PHE A 84 11.93 -15.96 12.74
C PHE A 84 10.57 -15.56 12.14
N LYS A 85 9.70 -14.90 12.93
CA LYS A 85 8.40 -14.41 12.45
C LYS A 85 8.58 -13.39 11.32
N LYS A 86 9.57 -12.49 11.42
CA LYS A 86 9.90 -11.55 10.34
C LYS A 86 10.37 -12.25 9.08
N LEU A 87 11.30 -13.20 9.20
CA LEU A 87 11.85 -13.95 8.08
C LEU A 87 10.75 -14.70 7.32
N THR A 88 9.94 -15.47 8.04
CA THR A 88 8.83 -16.24 7.46
C THR A 88 7.77 -15.34 6.81
N SER A 89 7.44 -14.20 7.43
CA SER A 89 6.51 -13.23 6.85
C SER A 89 7.05 -12.62 5.55
N ALA A 90 8.34 -12.24 5.54
CA ALA A 90 8.99 -11.70 4.35
C ALA A 90 9.04 -12.74 3.22
N TYR A 91 9.48 -13.96 3.51
CA TYR A 91 9.54 -15.05 2.54
C TYR A 91 8.16 -15.38 1.95
N SER A 92 7.14 -15.48 2.82
CA SER A 92 5.75 -15.72 2.39
C SER A 92 5.24 -14.61 1.48
N TYR A 93 5.50 -13.34 1.80
CA TYR A 93 5.10 -12.21 0.97
C TYR A 93 5.77 -12.25 -0.41
N LEU A 94 7.09 -12.46 -0.46
CA LEU A 94 7.86 -12.55 -1.70
C LEU A 94 7.33 -13.68 -2.59
N ARG A 95 7.15 -14.88 -2.04
CA ARG A 95 6.61 -16.04 -2.77
C ARG A 95 5.20 -15.80 -3.26
N LYS A 96 4.29 -15.29 -2.42
CA LYS A 96 2.90 -15.01 -2.79
C LYS A 96 2.78 -14.01 -3.94
N ASN A 97 3.76 -13.10 -4.06
CA ASN A 97 3.77 -12.06 -5.08
C ASN A 97 4.72 -12.37 -6.26
N ASN A 98 5.33 -13.56 -6.32
CA ASN A 98 6.34 -13.94 -7.31
C ASN A 98 7.47 -12.90 -7.44
N ILE A 99 8.02 -12.48 -6.29
CA ILE A 99 9.10 -11.49 -6.21
C ILE A 99 10.39 -12.22 -5.78
N GLU A 100 11.36 -12.27 -6.67
CA GLU A 100 12.66 -12.94 -6.45
C GLU A 100 13.80 -11.93 -6.30
N THR A 101 13.67 -10.77 -6.95
CA THR A 101 14.74 -9.78 -7.08
C THR A 101 14.37 -8.40 -6.54
N ILE A 102 15.37 -7.58 -6.20
CA ILE A 102 15.17 -6.17 -5.83
C ILE A 102 14.40 -5.40 -6.91
N GLY A 103 14.69 -5.63 -8.18
CA GLY A 103 14.03 -4.96 -9.30
C GLY A 103 12.54 -5.26 -9.38
N GLN A 104 12.15 -6.52 -9.19
CA GLN A 104 10.75 -6.93 -9.13
C GLN A 104 10.04 -6.30 -7.93
N LEU A 105 10.70 -6.22 -6.77
CA LEU A 105 10.14 -5.55 -5.59
C LEU A 105 9.95 -4.05 -5.83
N GLN A 106 10.93 -3.37 -6.43
CA GLN A 106 10.83 -1.95 -6.81
C GLN A 106 9.67 -1.71 -7.78
N THR A 107 9.57 -2.53 -8.84
CA THR A 107 8.48 -2.46 -9.83
C THR A 107 7.11 -2.65 -9.16
N LYS A 108 6.99 -3.60 -8.22
CA LYS A 108 5.75 -3.82 -7.46
C LYS A 108 5.40 -2.60 -6.60
N ILE A 109 6.38 -1.99 -5.93
CA ILE A 109 6.19 -0.78 -5.11
C ILE A 109 5.70 0.38 -5.99
N GLU A 110 6.32 0.61 -7.14
CA GLU A 110 5.93 1.65 -8.10
C GLU A 110 4.52 1.43 -8.64
N THR A 111 4.19 0.19 -8.99
CA THR A 111 2.83 -0.20 -9.43
C THR A 111 1.79 0.07 -8.34
N LEU A 112 2.08 -0.31 -7.09
CA LEU A 112 1.18 -0.06 -5.96
C LEU A 112 1.01 1.44 -5.68
N LYS A 113 2.08 2.23 -5.76
CA LYS A 113 2.02 3.70 -5.63
C LYS A 113 1.16 4.33 -6.71
N SER A 114 1.37 3.95 -7.97
CA SER A 114 0.59 4.46 -9.11
C SER A 114 -0.89 4.10 -8.99
N ASN A 115 -1.20 2.85 -8.61
CA ASN A 115 -2.56 2.42 -8.35
C ASN A 115 -3.21 3.18 -7.20
N SER A 116 -2.50 3.36 -6.09
CA SER A 116 -2.98 4.12 -4.93
C SER A 116 -3.28 5.57 -5.33
N TYR A 117 -2.38 6.23 -6.06
CA TYR A 117 -2.62 7.58 -6.57
C TYR A 117 -3.87 7.67 -7.45
N ARG A 118 -4.03 6.73 -8.39
CA ARG A 118 -5.21 6.66 -9.28
C ARG A 118 -6.50 6.44 -8.51
N LEU A 119 -6.51 5.52 -7.54
CA LEU A 119 -7.69 5.26 -6.70
C LEU A 119 -8.04 6.47 -5.84
N ASN A 120 -7.05 7.12 -5.22
CA ASN A 120 -7.27 8.33 -4.44
C ASN A 120 -7.84 9.47 -5.30
N LYS A 121 -7.37 9.63 -6.53
CA LYS A 121 -7.93 10.63 -7.45
C LYS A 121 -9.39 10.32 -7.80
N LYS A 122 -9.71 9.06 -8.11
CA LYS A 122 -11.09 8.62 -8.37
C LYS A 122 -12.00 8.82 -7.15
N ALA A 123 -11.54 8.42 -5.96
CA ALA A 123 -12.29 8.59 -4.72
C ALA A 123 -12.57 10.07 -4.41
N LYS A 124 -11.60 10.96 -4.64
CA LYS A 124 -11.81 12.41 -4.50
C LYS A 124 -12.86 12.94 -5.47
N THR A 125 -12.87 12.46 -6.72
CA THR A 125 -13.89 12.82 -7.71
C THR A 125 -15.27 12.35 -7.27
N ILE A 126 -15.41 11.07 -6.91
CA ILE A 126 -16.69 10.49 -6.43
C ILE A 126 -17.19 11.22 -5.19
N HIS A 127 -16.32 11.52 -4.22
CA HIS A 127 -16.71 12.28 -3.03
C HIS A 127 -17.22 13.68 -3.36
N LYS A 128 -16.57 14.38 -4.29
CA LYS A 128 -17.01 15.71 -4.72
C LYS A 128 -18.35 15.64 -5.45
N GLU A 129 -18.51 14.68 -6.37
CA GLU A 129 -19.78 14.46 -7.09
C GLU A 129 -20.90 14.14 -6.11
N MET A 130 -20.66 13.26 -5.12
CA MET A 130 -21.61 12.93 -4.08
C MET A 130 -22.00 14.15 -3.24
N GLU A 131 -21.02 14.96 -2.82
CA GLU A 131 -21.27 16.20 -2.08
C GLU A 131 -22.09 17.22 -2.89
N ASP A 132 -21.78 17.37 -4.18
CA ASP A 132 -22.50 18.28 -5.08
C ASP A 132 -23.95 17.79 -5.30
N VAL A 133 -24.17 16.49 -5.48
CA VAL A 133 -25.50 15.87 -5.60
C VAL A 133 -26.32 16.03 -4.32
N GLU A 134 -25.73 15.80 -3.16
CA GLU A 134 -26.38 16.00 -1.86
C GLU A 134 -26.79 17.45 -1.64
N LYS A 135 -25.92 18.41 -2.01
CA LYS A 135 -26.26 19.83 -1.99
C LYS A 135 -27.39 20.17 -2.96
N LYS A 136 -27.40 19.61 -4.18
CA LYS A 136 -28.48 19.82 -5.16
C LYS A 136 -29.82 19.36 -4.58
N ILE A 137 -29.88 18.16 -3.98
CA ILE A 137 -31.08 17.62 -3.35
C ILE A 137 -31.55 18.54 -2.20
N LEU A 138 -30.67 18.84 -1.25
CA LEU A 138 -30.97 19.70 -0.10
C LEU A 138 -31.47 21.09 -0.52
N TYR A 139 -30.78 21.74 -1.44
CA TYR A 139 -31.17 23.07 -1.90
C TYR A 139 -32.48 23.06 -2.68
N TYR A 140 -32.76 21.99 -3.41
CA TYR A 140 -34.03 21.83 -4.10
C TYR A 140 -35.21 21.65 -3.13
N GLU A 141 -35.03 20.90 -2.05
CA GLU A 141 -36.07 20.76 -1.03
C GLU A 141 -36.45 22.11 -0.42
N ILE A 142 -35.45 22.93 -0.06
CA ILE A 142 -35.67 24.29 0.44
C ILE A 142 -36.29 25.17 -0.64
N TYR A 143 -35.78 25.12 -1.88
CA TYR A 143 -36.32 25.86 -3.01
C TYR A 143 -37.81 25.58 -3.21
N LYS A 144 -38.18 24.29 -3.23
CA LYS A 144 -39.56 23.84 -3.41
C LYS A 144 -40.44 24.30 -2.24
N ALA A 145 -39.96 24.17 -1.00
CA ALA A 145 -40.72 24.56 0.18
C ALA A 145 -40.99 26.08 0.27
N LYS A 146 -40.13 26.91 -0.32
CA LYS A 146 -40.23 28.39 -0.26
C LYS A 146 -40.75 29.03 -1.53
N LYS A 147 -40.99 28.24 -2.58
CA LYS A 147 -41.35 28.71 -3.92
C LYS A 147 -42.63 29.53 -3.93
N GLU A 148 -43.69 29.04 -3.32
CA GLU A 148 -45.01 29.68 -3.34
C GLU A 148 -44.97 31.08 -2.70
N VAL A 149 -44.34 31.19 -1.52
CA VAL A 149 -44.14 32.47 -0.81
C VAL A 149 -43.34 33.46 -1.68
N TYR A 150 -42.30 32.98 -2.36
CA TYR A 150 -41.50 33.83 -3.24
C TYR A 150 -42.27 34.27 -4.50
N GLU A 151 -43.03 33.38 -5.11
CA GLU A 151 -43.88 33.72 -6.27
C GLU A 151 -44.97 34.72 -5.90
N GLU A 152 -45.58 34.59 -4.72
CA GLU A 152 -46.53 35.57 -4.20
C GLU A 152 -45.85 36.93 -3.97
N TYR A 153 -44.66 36.95 -3.36
CA TYR A 153 -43.85 38.16 -3.20
C TYR A 153 -43.56 38.85 -4.54
N GLN A 154 -43.25 38.07 -5.60
CA GLN A 154 -42.98 38.62 -6.92
C GLN A 154 -44.21 39.30 -7.53
N LYS A 155 -45.41 38.73 -7.31
CA LYS A 155 -46.69 39.26 -7.80
C LYS A 155 -47.21 40.48 -7.04
N LYS A 156 -46.69 40.78 -5.83
CA LYS A 156 -47.11 41.97 -5.07
C LYS A 156 -46.78 43.27 -5.82
N ASN A 157 -47.71 44.21 -5.78
CA ASN A 157 -47.52 45.55 -6.32
C ASN A 157 -46.56 46.38 -5.44
N ILE A 158 -46.07 47.50 -5.98
CA ILE A 158 -45.05 48.32 -5.30
C ILE A 158 -45.47 48.78 -3.89
N PHE A 159 -46.76 49.03 -3.66
CA PHE A 159 -47.29 49.51 -2.38
C PHE A 159 -47.39 48.43 -1.29
N THR A 160 -47.54 47.15 -1.66
CA THR A 160 -47.73 46.04 -0.70
C THR A 160 -46.51 45.11 -0.61
N LYS A 161 -45.53 45.27 -1.50
CA LYS A 161 -44.37 44.38 -1.63
C LYS A 161 -43.44 44.43 -0.43
N GLU A 162 -43.21 45.62 0.15
CA GLU A 162 -42.31 45.78 1.29
C GLU A 162 -42.88 45.20 2.59
N ALA A 163 -44.17 45.45 2.87
CA ALA A 163 -44.85 44.85 4.02
C ALA A 163 -44.87 43.31 3.93
N PHE A 164 -45.15 42.76 2.74
CA PHE A 164 -45.09 41.31 2.51
C PHE A 164 -43.66 40.77 2.69
N TYR A 165 -42.65 41.47 2.15
CA TYR A 165 -41.26 41.09 2.34
C TYR A 165 -40.88 41.03 3.81
N ASN A 166 -41.20 42.05 4.60
CA ASN A 166 -40.86 42.08 6.02
C ASN A 166 -41.52 40.95 6.81
N LYS A 167 -42.78 40.60 6.47
CA LYS A 167 -43.50 39.47 7.08
C LYS A 167 -42.91 38.11 6.72
N HIS A 168 -42.43 37.94 5.48
CA HIS A 168 -41.94 36.65 4.95
C HIS A 168 -40.43 36.65 4.66
N LYS A 169 -39.68 37.56 5.30
CA LYS A 169 -38.28 37.87 4.97
C LYS A 169 -37.40 36.63 4.93
N LYS A 170 -37.50 35.80 5.98
CA LYS A 170 -36.73 34.55 6.10
C LYS A 170 -36.95 33.62 4.91
N ASP A 171 -38.19 33.43 4.50
CA ASP A 171 -38.55 32.50 3.41
C ASP A 171 -38.12 33.03 2.05
N ILE A 172 -38.33 34.33 1.81
CA ILE A 172 -37.93 35.00 0.57
C ILE A 172 -36.41 35.00 0.42
N ASP A 173 -35.68 35.31 1.48
CA ASP A 173 -34.22 35.36 1.46
C ASP A 173 -33.62 33.95 1.33
N GLN A 174 -34.17 32.96 2.04
CA GLN A 174 -33.78 31.57 1.86
C GLN A 174 -34.00 31.11 0.42
N TYR A 175 -35.15 31.40 -0.19
CA TYR A 175 -35.43 31.07 -1.59
C TYR A 175 -34.38 31.70 -2.53
N LYS A 176 -34.10 33.00 -2.39
CA LYS A 176 -33.09 33.69 -3.21
C LYS A 176 -31.73 33.03 -3.10
N VAL A 177 -31.31 32.70 -1.87
CA VAL A 177 -30.01 32.07 -1.59
C VAL A 177 -29.92 30.69 -2.23
N VAL A 178 -30.90 29.81 -1.99
CA VAL A 178 -30.85 28.44 -2.53
C VAL A 178 -31.04 28.40 -4.03
N SER A 179 -31.84 29.30 -4.60
CA SER A 179 -31.97 29.47 -6.06
C SER A 179 -30.62 29.85 -6.70
N GLY A 180 -29.91 30.81 -6.09
CA GLY A 180 -28.56 31.19 -6.54
C GLY A 180 -27.53 30.06 -6.39
N LYS A 181 -27.60 29.27 -5.31
CA LYS A 181 -26.71 28.11 -5.11
C LYS A 181 -27.01 26.97 -6.08
N LEU A 182 -28.28 26.65 -6.32
CA LEU A 182 -28.70 25.69 -7.34
C LEU A 182 -28.20 26.12 -8.72
N LYS A 183 -28.35 27.38 -9.10
CA LYS A 183 -27.84 27.89 -10.38
C LYS A 183 -26.33 27.70 -10.54
N LYS A 184 -25.54 27.78 -9.46
CA LYS A 184 -24.08 27.53 -9.50
C LYS A 184 -23.72 26.04 -9.59
N LEU A 185 -24.53 25.16 -9.01
CA LEU A 185 -24.30 23.71 -9.02
C LEU A 185 -24.82 23.04 -10.30
N LEU A 186 -25.72 23.72 -11.02
CA LEU A 186 -26.31 23.23 -12.26
C LEU A 186 -25.56 23.82 -13.45
N SER A 187 -25.40 23.00 -14.48
CA SER A 187 -24.93 23.48 -15.78
C SER A 187 -25.97 24.45 -16.37
N ASP A 188 -25.58 25.42 -17.20
CA ASP A 188 -26.50 26.42 -17.78
C ASP A 188 -27.72 25.83 -18.53
N LYS A 189 -27.67 24.55 -18.91
CA LYS A 189 -28.73 23.81 -19.62
C LYS A 189 -29.43 22.74 -18.77
N GLU A 190 -29.02 22.55 -17.51
CA GLU A 190 -29.54 21.49 -16.64
C GLU A 190 -30.85 21.93 -15.97
N LYS A 191 -31.92 21.14 -16.18
CA LYS A 191 -33.21 21.37 -15.51
C LYS A 191 -33.17 20.82 -14.09
N LEU A 192 -33.92 21.45 -13.17
CA LEU A 192 -34.17 20.91 -11.83
C LEU A 192 -34.77 19.50 -11.93
N SER A 193 -34.01 18.48 -11.53
CA SER A 193 -34.42 17.08 -11.67
C SER A 193 -34.06 16.25 -10.44
N PRO A 194 -34.85 16.38 -9.35
CA PRO A 194 -34.57 15.69 -8.09
C PRO A 194 -34.54 14.17 -8.21
N LYS A 195 -35.36 13.60 -9.10
CA LYS A 195 -35.36 12.16 -9.37
C LYS A 195 -33.99 11.70 -9.89
N LYS A 196 -33.43 12.42 -10.86
CA LYS A 196 -32.11 12.11 -11.43
C LYS A 196 -30.99 12.22 -10.40
N TRP A 197 -31.00 13.27 -9.57
CA TRP A 197 -29.97 13.42 -8.54
C TRP A 197 -30.06 12.34 -7.46
N ASN A 198 -31.26 11.86 -7.12
CA ASN A 198 -31.40 10.72 -6.20
C ASN A 198 -30.90 9.41 -6.84
N GLU A 199 -31.16 9.19 -8.13
CA GLU A 199 -30.59 8.06 -8.88
C GLU A 199 -29.05 8.15 -8.94
N GLU A 200 -28.50 9.33 -9.22
CA GLU A 200 -27.06 9.60 -9.24
C GLU A 200 -26.42 9.36 -7.86
N LYS A 201 -27.06 9.81 -6.78
CA LYS A 201 -26.60 9.54 -5.41
C LYS A 201 -26.48 8.04 -5.13
N ILE A 202 -27.47 7.24 -5.54
CA ILE A 202 -27.45 5.78 -5.35
C ILE A 202 -26.31 5.13 -6.14
N LEU A 203 -25.99 5.65 -7.34
CA LEU A 203 -24.89 5.13 -8.16
C LEU A 203 -23.50 5.47 -7.61
N LEU A 204 -23.38 6.54 -6.82
CA LEU A 204 -22.12 7.00 -6.21
C LEU A 204 -21.84 6.33 -4.85
N MET A 205 -22.81 5.65 -4.26
CA MET A 205 -22.72 4.92 -2.97
C MET A 205 -22.27 3.47 -3.16
#